data_AF-A0A849Z2N0-F1
#
_entry.id   AF-A0A849Z2N0-F1
#
_cell.length_a   1.000
_cell.length_b   1.000
_cell.length_c   1.000
_cell.angle_alpha   90.00
_cell.angle_beta   90.00
_cell.angle_gamma   90.00
#
_symmetry.space_group_name_H-M   'P 1'
#
loop_
_entity.id
_entity.type
_entity.pdbx_description
1 polymer ?
#
loop_
_entity_poly.entity_id
_entity_poly.type
_entity_poly.pdbx_seq_one_letter_code
_entity_poly.pdbx_strand_id
1 'polypeptide(L)'
;MHTVGSPLMWVAFVTFVAIMLALDLGVFHKKAHEISIKEATFWTCLWIGLSLAFNGWVAYRFGPAVGHAFLTGYLIEKALSVDNLFVFYLIFATFTVPLAQQHRLLFWGIIGALILRAGMVVGGSYLLSRFHWLVYLFGAVLIATGVRMFVRRDEEPHPEQSRPFRWVQ
;
A
#
# COMPACT_ATOMS: atom_id res chain seq x y z
N MET A 1 13.67 -22.06 20.01
CA MET A 1 13.12 -21.01 19.12
C MET A 1 12.11 -21.68 18.22
N HIS A 2 10.80 -21.46 18.45
CA HIS A 2 9.78 -21.96 17.53
C HIS A 2 9.84 -21.14 16.25
N THR A 3 10.47 -21.69 15.22
CA THR A 3 10.54 -21.11 13.88
C THR A 3 9.10 -21.02 13.36
N VAL A 4 8.55 -19.82 13.33
CA VAL A 4 7.17 -19.48 12.93
C VAL A 4 6.89 -19.73 11.43
N GLY A 5 7.72 -20.50 10.73
CA GLY A 5 7.46 -20.94 9.36
C GLY A 5 8.60 -21.76 8.79
N SER A 6 8.29 -22.93 8.23
CA SER A 6 9.25 -23.66 7.39
C SER A 6 9.48 -22.87 6.09
N PRO A 7 10.66 -22.98 5.44
CA PRO A 7 10.90 -22.37 4.13
C PRO A 7 9.81 -22.71 3.12
N LEU A 8 9.25 -23.92 3.22
CA LEU A 8 8.17 -24.41 2.37
C LEU A 8 6.85 -23.66 2.60
N MET A 9 6.53 -23.27 3.83
CA MET A 9 5.35 -22.46 4.15
C MET A 9 5.46 -21.04 3.57
N TRP A 10 6.65 -20.45 3.62
CA TRP A 10 6.91 -19.14 2.98
C TRP A 10 6.79 -19.21 1.46
N VAL A 11 7.35 -20.24 0.83
CA VAL A 11 7.20 -20.46 -0.62
C VAL A 11 5.74 -20.66 -1.00
N ALA A 12 4.99 -21.46 -0.23
CA ALA A 12 3.56 -21.67 -0.45
C ALA A 12 2.74 -20.38 -0.30
N PHE A 13 3.01 -19.59 0.74
CA PHE A 13 2.34 -18.30 0.98
C PHE A 13 2.63 -17.30 -0.14
N VAL A 14 3.89 -17.12 -0.53
CA VAL A 14 4.28 -16.21 -1.62
C VAL A 14 3.66 -16.66 -2.94
N THR A 15 3.65 -17.97 -3.22
CA THR A 15 3.04 -18.53 -4.44
C THR A 15 1.53 -18.29 -4.45
N PHE A 16 0.85 -18.51 -3.33
CA PHE A 16 -0.57 -18.24 -3.19
C PHE A 16 -0.90 -16.77 -3.42
N VAL A 17 -0.15 -15.85 -2.80
CA VAL A 17 -0.31 -14.40 -2.99
C VAL A 17 -0.07 -14.02 -4.46
N ALA A 18 0.97 -14.57 -5.10
CA ALA A 18 1.25 -14.30 -6.50
C ALA A 18 0.13 -14.79 -7.44
N ILE A 19 -0.46 -15.96 -7.16
CA ILE A 19 -1.60 -16.49 -7.91
C ILE A 19 -2.84 -15.62 -7.72
N MET A 20 -3.18 -15.28 -6.48
CA MET A 20 -4.32 -14.38 -6.20
C MET A 20 -4.15 -13.04 -6.89
N LEU A 21 -2.96 -12.45 -6.85
CA LEU A 21 -2.64 -11.19 -7.52
C LEU A 21 -2.78 -11.32 -9.05
N ALA A 22 -2.28 -12.42 -9.64
CA ALA A 22 -2.41 -12.67 -11.07
C ALA A 22 -3.87 -12.88 -11.51
N LEU A 23 -4.70 -13.50 -10.67
CA LEU A 23 -6.13 -13.69 -10.94
C LEU A 23 -6.91 -12.38 -10.80
N ASP A 24 -6.70 -11.64 -9.72
CA ASP A 24 -7.37 -10.36 -9.43
C ASP A 24 -7.06 -9.32 -10.52
N LEU A 25 -5.80 -9.24 -10.95
CA LEU A 25 -5.38 -8.28 -11.97
C LEU A 25 -5.55 -8.77 -13.42
N GLY A 26 -5.50 -10.08 -13.67
CA GLY A 26 -5.51 -10.66 -15.02
C GLY A 26 -6.89 -11.06 -15.51
N VAL A 27 -7.80 -11.46 -14.62
CA VAL A 27 -9.11 -12.05 -14.98
C VAL A 27 -10.27 -11.14 -14.55
N PHE A 28 -10.15 -10.39 -13.47
CA PHE A 28 -11.24 -9.56 -12.96
C PHE A 28 -11.27 -8.15 -13.58
N HIS A 29 -12.45 -7.81 -14.13
CA HIS A 29 -12.93 -6.49 -14.52
C HIS A 29 -12.31 -5.78 -15.75
N LYS A 30 -12.71 -6.26 -16.95
CA LYS A 30 -12.70 -5.48 -18.20
C LYS A 30 -13.76 -4.36 -18.30
N LYS A 31 -14.57 -4.11 -17.27
CA LYS A 31 -15.63 -3.09 -17.31
C LYS A 31 -15.48 -2.15 -16.12
N ALA A 32 -14.94 -0.97 -16.41
CA ALA A 32 -14.93 0.16 -15.51
C ALA A 32 -16.38 0.58 -15.24
N HIS A 33 -16.94 0.11 -14.12
CA HIS A 33 -18.10 0.76 -13.55
C HIS A 33 -17.56 1.95 -12.76
N GLU A 34 -17.95 3.16 -13.13
CA GLU A 34 -17.57 4.37 -12.40
C GLU A 34 -18.30 4.37 -11.05
N ILE A 35 -17.63 3.86 -10.02
CA ILE A 35 -18.13 3.92 -8.64
C ILE A 35 -18.16 5.40 -8.25
N SER A 36 -19.36 5.92 -7.98
CA SER A 36 -19.54 7.29 -7.48
C SER A 36 -18.81 7.48 -6.15
N ILE A 37 -18.27 8.68 -5.90
CA ILE A 37 -17.58 9.01 -4.63
C ILE A 37 -18.45 8.68 -3.40
N LYS A 38 -19.77 8.89 -3.49
CA LYS A 38 -20.71 8.57 -2.41
C LYS A 38 -20.75 7.06 -2.12
N GLU A 39 -20.77 6.26 -3.16
CA GLU A 39 -20.80 4.81 -3.07
C GLU A 39 -19.46 4.26 -2.56
N ALA A 40 -18.35 4.78 -3.07
CA ALA A 40 -17.00 4.44 -2.59
C ALA A 40 -16.80 4.76 -1.10
N THR A 41 -17.33 5.92 -0.66
CA THR A 41 -17.26 6.34 0.74
C THR A 41 -18.10 5.42 1.63
N PHE A 42 -19.31 5.08 1.20
CA PHE A 42 -20.18 4.14 1.91
C PHE A 42 -19.52 2.77 2.06
N TRP A 43 -19.00 2.19 0.97
CA TRP A 43 -18.29 0.91 1.02
C TRP A 43 -17.08 0.97 1.95
N THR A 44 -16.30 2.05 1.88
CA THR A 44 -15.14 2.23 2.76
C THR A 44 -15.55 2.27 4.24
N CYS A 45 -16.55 3.08 4.59
CA CYS A 45 -17.07 3.16 5.94
C CYS A 45 -17.66 1.84 6.42
N LEU A 46 -18.35 1.09 5.56
CA LEU A 46 -18.90 -0.22 5.88
C LEU A 46 -17.79 -1.22 6.23
N TRP A 47 -16.75 -1.30 5.41
CA TRP A 47 -15.62 -2.20 5.66
C TRP A 47 -14.81 -1.82 6.90
N ILE A 48 -14.61 -0.52 7.15
CA ILE A 48 -13.98 -0.03 8.38
C ILE A 48 -14.84 -0.39 9.59
N GLY A 49 -16.15 -0.12 9.53
CA GLY A 49 -17.09 -0.43 10.59
C GLY A 49 -17.13 -1.93 10.92
N LEU A 50 -17.15 -2.78 9.89
CA LEU A 50 -17.12 -4.23 10.07
C LEU A 50 -15.82 -4.70 10.73
N SER A 51 -14.68 -4.13 10.34
CA SER A 51 -13.39 -4.43 10.96
C SER A 51 -13.33 -4.00 12.42
N LEU A 52 -13.86 -2.82 12.75
CA LEU A 52 -13.93 -2.31 14.12
C LEU A 52 -14.92 -3.11 14.98
N ALA A 53 -16.05 -3.53 14.42
CA ALA A 53 -17.00 -4.40 15.12
C ALA A 53 -16.35 -5.77 15.43
N PHE A 54 -15.63 -6.34 14.47
CA PHE A 54 -14.85 -7.55 14.68
C PHE A 54 -13.75 -7.35 15.73
N ASN A 55 -13.05 -6.21 15.70
CA ASN A 55 -12.07 -5.86 16.73
C ASN A 55 -12.69 -5.81 18.13
N GLY A 56 -13.86 -5.18 18.28
CA GLY A 56 -14.60 -5.14 19.53
C GLY A 56 -15.00 -6.54 20.01
N TRP A 57 -15.43 -7.41 19.10
CA TRP A 57 -15.70 -8.82 19.42
C TRP A 57 -14.44 -9.57 19.86
N VAL A 58 -13.30 -9.37 19.18
CA VAL A 58 -12.01 -9.97 19.57
C VAL A 58 -11.56 -9.47 20.94
N ALA A 59 -11.68 -8.16 21.20
CA ALA A 59 -11.33 -7.56 22.48
C ALA A 59 -12.21 -8.10 23.62
N TYR A 60 -13.51 -8.29 23.37
CA TYR A 60 -14.44 -8.87 24.34
C TYR A 60 -14.14 -10.34 24.61
N ARG A 61 -13.85 -11.14 23.58
CA ARG A 61 -13.68 -12.61 23.70
C ARG A 61 -12.29 -13.04 24.14
N PHE A 62 -11.24 -12.38 23.65
CA PHE A 62 -9.83 -12.76 23.84
C PHE A 62 -9.07 -11.75 24.71
N GLY A 63 -9.76 -10.71 25.17
CA GLY A 63 -9.21 -9.68 26.04
C GLY A 63 -8.64 -8.48 25.30
N PRO A 64 -8.45 -7.34 26.01
CA PRO A 64 -8.04 -6.07 25.40
C PRO A 64 -6.69 -6.13 24.68
N ALA A 65 -5.74 -6.93 25.17
CA ALA A 65 -4.41 -7.04 24.58
C ALA A 65 -4.44 -7.59 23.14
N VAL A 66 -5.25 -8.63 22.90
CA VAL A 66 -5.42 -9.22 21.55
C VAL A 66 -6.21 -8.26 20.66
N GLY A 67 -7.20 -7.56 21.23
CA GLY A 67 -7.91 -6.47 20.54
C GLY A 67 -6.96 -5.38 20.06
N HIS A 68 -6.06 -4.89 20.90
CA HIS A 68 -5.07 -3.87 20.49
C HIS A 68 -4.14 -4.39 19.40
N ALA A 69 -3.64 -5.63 19.51
CA ALA A 69 -2.79 -6.21 18.48
C ALA A 69 -3.50 -6.30 17.11
N PHE A 70 -4.78 -6.71 17.09
CA PHE A 70 -5.59 -6.72 15.88
C PHE A 70 -5.77 -5.31 15.31
N LEU A 71 -6.13 -4.34 16.16
CA LEU A 71 -6.39 -2.97 15.72
C LEU A 71 -5.12 -2.32 15.16
N THR A 72 -3.99 -2.50 15.82
CA THR A 72 -2.69 -2.02 15.33
C THR A 72 -2.32 -2.67 14.00
N GLY A 73 -2.49 -3.99 13.88
CA GLY A 73 -2.27 -4.68 12.61
C GLY A 73 -3.15 -4.14 11.49
N TYR A 74 -4.46 -4.01 11.74
CA TYR A 74 -5.41 -3.45 10.78
C TYR A 74 -5.05 -2.03 10.34
N LEU A 75 -4.68 -1.15 11.28
CA LEU A 75 -4.29 0.23 10.97
C LEU A 75 -3.01 0.28 10.14
N ILE A 76 -2.01 -0.57 10.45
CA ILE A 76 -0.78 -0.67 9.67
C ILE A 76 -1.08 -1.14 8.24
N GLU A 77 -1.90 -2.18 8.08
CA GLU A 77 -2.30 -2.69 6.77
C GLU A 77 -3.07 -1.64 5.95
N LYS A 78 -3.98 -0.90 6.58
CA LYS A 78 -4.71 0.19 5.93
C LYS A 78 -3.81 1.35 5.54
N ALA A 79 -2.89 1.77 6.41
CA ALA A 79 -1.92 2.83 6.11
C ALA A 79 -1.03 2.46 4.92
N LEU A 80 -0.51 1.22 4.90
CA LEU A 80 0.31 0.70 3.79
C LEU A 80 -0.47 0.64 2.47
N SER A 81 -1.77 0.36 2.52
CA SER A 81 -2.62 0.33 1.32
C SER A 81 -2.88 1.73 0.77
N VAL A 82 -3.16 2.71 1.65
CA VAL A 82 -3.43 4.11 1.26
C VAL A 82 -2.17 4.79 0.71
N ASP A 83 -1.00 4.53 1.29
CA ASP A 83 0.29 5.06 0.79
C ASP A 83 0.54 4.65 -0.67
N ASN A 84 0.30 3.37 -0.99
CA ASN A 84 0.46 2.88 -2.37
C ASN A 84 -0.52 3.57 -3.34
N LEU A 85 -1.79 3.74 -2.97
CA LEU A 85 -2.79 4.41 -3.82
C LEU A 85 -2.44 5.89 -4.05
N PHE A 86 -1.93 6.58 -3.03
CA PHE A 86 -1.56 7.99 -3.12
C PHE A 86 -0.42 8.22 -4.12
N VAL A 87 0.62 7.38 -4.09
CA VAL A 87 1.72 7.46 -5.06
C VAL A 87 1.20 7.27 -6.49
N PHE A 88 0.31 6.31 -6.73
CA PHE A 88 -0.27 6.11 -8.06
C PHE A 88 -1.14 7.29 -8.50
N TYR A 89 -1.95 7.85 -7.60
CA TYR A 89 -2.76 9.03 -7.88
C TYR A 89 -1.88 10.23 -8.28
N LEU A 90 -0.82 10.52 -7.54
CA LEU A 90 0.12 11.60 -7.87
C LEU A 90 0.80 11.40 -9.23
N ILE A 91 1.21 10.17 -9.54
CA ILE A 91 1.81 9.84 -10.85
C ILE A 91 0.78 10.10 -11.96
N PHE A 92 -0.44 9.59 -11.84
CA PHE A 92 -1.47 9.79 -12.87
C PHE A 92 -1.89 11.25 -13.03
N ALA A 93 -1.96 12.01 -11.94
CA ALA A 93 -2.24 13.45 -11.97
C ALA A 93 -1.11 14.23 -12.66
N THR A 94 0.15 13.92 -12.34
CA THR A 94 1.33 14.59 -12.91
C THR A 94 1.46 14.34 -14.41
N PHE A 95 1.16 13.12 -14.86
CA PHE A 95 1.26 12.72 -16.27
C PHE A 95 -0.06 12.78 -17.04
N THR A 96 -1.12 13.36 -16.45
CA THR A 96 -2.46 13.51 -17.04
C THR A 96 -2.98 12.24 -17.74
N VAL A 97 -2.78 11.08 -17.10
CA VAL A 97 -3.06 9.77 -17.69
C VAL A 97 -4.58 9.57 -17.86
N PRO A 98 -5.07 9.31 -19.10
CA PRO A 98 -6.49 9.05 -19.33
C PRO A 98 -7.01 7.85 -18.53
N LEU A 99 -8.23 7.95 -17.98
CA LEU A 99 -8.87 6.94 -17.12
C LEU A 99 -8.83 5.53 -17.70
N ALA A 100 -9.01 5.40 -19.03
CA ALA A 100 -8.96 4.11 -19.73
C ALA A 100 -7.61 3.38 -19.63
N GLN A 101 -6.50 4.11 -19.44
CA GLN A 101 -5.15 3.54 -19.35
C GLN A 101 -4.68 3.35 -17.92
N GLN A 102 -5.32 3.99 -16.93
CA GLN A 102 -4.92 3.93 -15.51
C GLN A 102 -4.86 2.49 -14.99
N HIS A 103 -5.82 1.63 -15.35
CA HIS A 103 -5.80 0.22 -14.94
C HIS A 103 -4.53 -0.52 -15.42
N ARG A 104 -4.11 -0.27 -16.66
CA ARG A 104 -2.92 -0.92 -17.24
C ARG A 104 -1.63 -0.41 -16.59
N LEU A 105 -1.55 0.90 -16.32
CA LEU A 105 -0.40 1.45 -15.60
C LEU A 105 -0.37 0.99 -14.15
N LEU A 106 -1.53 0.91 -13.51
CA LEU A 106 -1.66 0.41 -12.13
C LEU A 106 -1.21 -1.04 -12.03
N PHE A 107 -1.56 -1.87 -13.01
CA PHE A 107 -1.08 -3.25 -13.12
C PHE A 107 0.45 -3.35 -13.10
N TRP A 108 1.10 -2.69 -14.06
CA TRP A 108 2.56 -2.71 -14.16
C TRP A 108 3.23 -2.04 -12.96
N GLY A 109 2.60 -0.99 -12.41
CA GLY A 109 3.03 -0.29 -11.23
C GLY A 109 3.01 -1.15 -9.97
N ILE A 110 1.92 -1.89 -9.72
CA ILE A 110 1.79 -2.80 -8.57
C ILE A 110 2.82 -3.92 -8.67
N ILE A 111 2.99 -4.54 -9.84
CA ILE A 111 4.00 -5.59 -10.03
C ILE A 111 5.41 -5.03 -9.78
N GLY A 112 5.74 -3.88 -10.35
CA GLY A 112 7.03 -3.22 -10.13
C GLY A 112 7.27 -2.87 -8.67
N ALA A 113 6.27 -2.29 -8.00
CA ALA A 113 6.33 -1.94 -6.58
C ALA A 113 6.50 -3.19 -5.70
N LEU A 114 5.82 -4.28 -6.02
CA LEU A 114 5.92 -5.55 -5.28
C LEU A 114 7.33 -6.16 -5.42
N ILE A 115 7.90 -6.14 -6.63
CA ILE A 115 9.26 -6.62 -6.89
C ILE A 115 10.28 -5.75 -6.14
N LEU A 116 10.17 -4.42 -6.26
CA LEU A 116 11.03 -3.48 -5.54
C LEU A 116 10.94 -3.73 -4.03
N ARG A 117 9.72 -3.89 -3.50
CA ARG A 117 9.47 -4.16 -2.09
C ARG A 117 10.10 -5.48 -1.66
N ALA A 118 9.91 -6.56 -2.41
CA ALA A 118 10.53 -7.86 -2.11
C ALA A 118 12.06 -7.77 -2.11
N GLY A 119 12.64 -7.10 -3.12
CA GLY A 119 14.08 -6.84 -3.19
C GLY A 119 14.59 -6.02 -2.00
N MET A 120 13.89 -4.95 -1.63
CA MET A 120 14.23 -4.12 -0.46
C MET A 120 14.13 -4.89 0.85
N VAL A 121 13.15 -5.78 1.00
CA VAL A 121 12.99 -6.60 2.21
C VAL A 121 14.11 -7.64 2.32
N VAL A 122 14.40 -8.37 1.23
CA VAL A 122 15.46 -9.40 1.24
C VAL A 122 16.83 -8.75 1.38
N GLY A 123 17.13 -7.74 0.56
CA GLY A 123 18.40 -7.01 0.61
C GLY A 123 18.55 -6.22 1.91
N GLY A 124 17.50 -5.53 2.34
CA GLY A 124 17.47 -4.76 3.58
C GLY A 124 17.66 -5.64 4.81
N SER A 125 16.98 -6.79 4.90
CA SER A 125 17.16 -7.72 6.02
C SER A 125 18.60 -8.25 6.10
N TYR A 126 19.21 -8.57 4.96
CA TYR A 126 20.62 -8.94 4.90
C TYR A 126 21.53 -7.81 5.39
N LEU A 127 21.32 -6.58 4.92
CA LEU A 127 22.12 -5.40 5.33
C LEU A 127 21.95 -5.08 6.82
N LEU A 128 20.72 -5.11 7.34
CA LEU A 128 20.39 -4.84 8.73
C LEU A 128 21.00 -5.87 9.67
N SER A 129 21.08 -7.13 9.26
CA SER A 129 21.74 -8.19 10.05
C SER A 129 23.24 -7.94 10.25
N ARG A 130 23.89 -7.24 9.31
CA ARG A 130 25.32 -6.91 9.36
C ARG A 130 25.59 -5.55 10.00
N PHE A 131 24.73 -4.57 9.77
CA PHE A 131 24.91 -3.19 10.22
C PHE A 131 23.70 -2.72 11.01
N HIS A 132 23.71 -2.96 12.32
CA HIS A 132 22.59 -2.61 13.21
C HIS A 132 22.31 -1.10 13.24
N TRP A 133 23.32 -0.25 13.01
CA TRP A 133 23.14 1.20 12.95
C TRP A 133 22.23 1.65 11.79
N LEU A 134 22.11 0.85 10.72
CA LEU A 134 21.21 1.14 9.60
C LEU A 134 19.75 1.20 10.04
N VAL A 135 19.35 0.49 11.10
CA VAL A 135 17.99 0.57 11.65
C VAL A 135 17.64 2.01 12.00
N TYR A 136 18.55 2.72 12.66
CA TYR A 136 18.34 4.11 13.07
C TYR A 136 18.32 5.05 11.86
N LEU A 137 19.16 4.81 10.85
CA LEU A 137 19.17 5.59 9.62
C LEU A 137 17.84 5.45 8.87
N PHE A 138 17.41 4.21 8.61
CA PHE A 138 16.13 3.94 7.94
C PHE A 138 14.96 4.50 8.74
N GLY A 139 14.97 4.32 10.07
CA GLY A 139 13.96 4.90 10.96
C GLY A 139 13.90 6.43 10.88
N ALA A 140 15.06 7.11 10.91
CA ALA A 140 15.12 8.56 10.79
C ALA A 140 14.61 9.05 9.42
N VAL A 141 14.97 8.37 8.33
CA VAL A 141 14.48 8.68 6.98
C VAL A 141 12.96 8.48 6.90
N LEU A 142 12.42 7.40 7.47
CA LEU A 142 10.97 7.15 7.49
C LEU A 142 10.22 8.22 8.29
N ILE A 143 10.72 8.60 9.47
CA ILE A 143 10.14 9.69 10.27
C ILE A 143 10.16 11.00 9.48
N ALA A 144 11.31 11.37 8.89
CA ALA A 144 11.44 12.59 8.12
C ALA A 144 10.48 12.63 6.91
N THR A 145 10.30 11.49 6.24
CA THR A 145 9.40 11.35 5.09
C THR A 145 7.94 11.41 5.54
N GLY A 146 7.58 10.73 6.62
CA GLY A 146 6.24 10.77 7.21
C GLY A 146 5.85 12.18 7.67
N VAL A 147 6.77 12.91 8.30
CA VAL A 147 6.57 14.32 8.65
C VAL A 147 6.38 15.18 7.41
N ARG A 148 7.21 15.01 6.38
CA ARG A 148 7.07 15.74 5.11
C ARG A 148 5.71 15.50 4.44
N MET A 149 5.23 14.27 4.43
CA MET A 149 3.91 13.92 3.89
C MET A 149 2.77 14.52 4.72
N PHE A 150 2.91 14.55 6.05
CA PHE A 150 1.91 15.17 6.92
C PHE A 150 1.81 16.68 6.70
N VAL A 151 2.93 17.35 6.47
CA VAL A 151 2.98 18.81 6.26
C VAL A 151 2.50 19.22 4.86
N ARG A 152 2.66 18.38 3.83
CA ARG A 152 2.30 18.68 2.43
C ARG A 152 0.89 18.23 2.01
N ARG A 153 -0.04 18.06 2.96
CA ARG A 153 -1.40 17.57 2.64
C ARG A 153 -2.25 18.53 1.80
N ASP A 154 -1.88 19.81 1.72
CA ASP A 154 -2.67 20.87 1.06
C ASP A 154 -2.05 21.43 -0.23
N GLU A 155 -0.94 20.85 -0.73
CA GLU A 155 -0.43 21.18 -2.06
C GLU A 155 -1.03 20.21 -3.09
N GLU A 156 -2.28 20.46 -3.48
CA GLU A 156 -2.79 19.97 -4.76
C GLU A 156 -1.78 20.38 -5.84
N PRO A 157 -1.14 19.45 -6.57
CA PRO A 157 -0.24 19.81 -7.65
C PRO A 157 -1.07 20.47 -8.74
N HIS A 158 -1.15 21.80 -8.72
CA HIS A 158 -1.77 22.58 -9.78
C HIS A 158 -1.02 22.27 -11.09
N PRO A 159 -1.66 21.59 -12.07
CA PRO A 159 -0.99 21.04 -13.25
C PRO A 159 -0.41 22.06 -14.23
N GLU A 160 -0.61 23.36 -14.01
CA GLU A 160 -0.38 24.39 -15.02
C GLU A 160 1.06 24.97 -15.06
N GLN A 161 2.00 24.48 -14.24
CA GLN A 161 3.36 25.07 -14.18
C GLN A 161 4.51 24.08 -14.34
N SER A 162 4.27 22.86 -14.82
CA SER A 162 5.38 22.01 -15.24
C SER A 162 5.93 22.51 -16.59
N ARG A 163 7.26 22.70 -16.65
CA ARG A 163 7.99 23.35 -17.75
C ARG A 163 8.38 22.47 -18.96
N PRO A 164 7.89 21.24 -19.23
CA PRO A 164 8.41 20.48 -20.36
C PRO A 164 7.79 20.87 -21.71
N PHE A 165 6.78 21.74 -21.77
CA PHE A 165 6.09 22.07 -23.03
C PHE A 165 6.78 23.08 -23.96
N ARG A 166 7.93 23.64 -23.57
CA ARG A 166 8.57 24.75 -24.33
C ARG A 166 9.65 24.34 -25.34
N TRP A 167 9.72 23.05 -25.70
CA TRP A 167 10.72 22.51 -26.62
C TRP A 167 10.15 21.89 -27.91
N VAL A 168 8.83 21.96 -28.12
CA VAL A 168 8.16 21.42 -29.33
C VAL A 168 7.32 22.50 -30.04
N GLN A 169 7.77 23.75 -29.97
CA GLN A 169 7.32 24.81 -30.89
C GLN A 169 8.53 25.33 -31.67
#